data_AF-A0A564QC99-F1
#
_entry.id   AF-A0A564QC99-F1
#
_cell.length_a   1.000
_cell.length_b   1.000
_cell.length_c   1.000
_cell.angle_alpha   90.00
_cell.angle_beta   90.00
_cell.angle_gamma   90.00
#
_symmetry.space_group_name_H-M   'P 1'
#
loop_
_entity.id
_entity.type
_entity.pdbx_description
1 polymer ?
#
loop_
_entity_poly.entity_id
_entity_poly.type
_entity_poly.pdbx_seq_one_letter_code
_entity_poly.pdbx_strand_id
1 'polypeptide(L)'
;MLEFVDMVDSPNQVGLALGTIADTTMDKILLPEYVDSENTTHRQFIAGFVWSRYQNQGWQWIDGLDKNNWSIFQSRHLLVYLPFEKETWLRVNNWLVDLENSYWEIVQVNPFQSKSDLLTAIDKLLEVSRPLAAIDCLHSQLYNKLPLDRKRTVKALLDAASTKEIGSTMDSYHTTELIKALQEDPETNQDDLIKVEWAYLSLLERSNKAEPILLESLLATQPKFFCEVIRLIYHSKNEEKETEIDGDRKAIASNAWRLLRDWKRPPGLQEDGSFSTEEFETWLEEVECLCRKTGHFEVAMINVGEVLFYSPADPQGLWIVQAVANALNVRDADEMRNGFRTEVYNSRGVHGIDPNGKPERELAEQWRQKAEDLENASFSRFATTLRELAKSYDREADRIVKEYDSEDDI
;
A
#
# COMPACT_ATOMS: atom_id res chain seq x y z
N MET A 1 -14.82 3.49 -46.53
CA MET A 1 -13.82 3.17 -45.47
C MET A 1 -14.19 3.86 -44.17
N LEU A 2 -14.43 5.17 -44.18
CA LEU A 2 -14.73 5.94 -42.97
C LEU A 2 -16.04 5.53 -42.29
N GLU A 3 -17.13 5.40 -43.06
CA GLU A 3 -18.39 4.84 -42.54
C GLU A 3 -18.19 3.43 -41.94
N PHE A 4 -17.26 2.63 -42.48
CA PHE A 4 -16.97 1.31 -41.94
C PHE A 4 -16.21 1.38 -40.61
N VAL A 5 -15.26 2.32 -40.46
CA VAL A 5 -14.54 2.55 -39.20
C VAL A 5 -15.51 2.96 -38.08
N ASP A 6 -16.53 3.76 -38.40
CA ASP A 6 -17.55 4.20 -37.44
C ASP A 6 -18.57 3.11 -37.06
N MET A 7 -18.66 2.03 -37.83
CA MET A 7 -19.65 0.95 -37.62
C MET A 7 -19.08 -0.29 -36.93
N VAL A 8 -17.76 -0.38 -36.73
CA VAL A 8 -17.11 -1.59 -36.20
C VAL A 8 -16.83 -1.50 -34.71
N ASP A 9 -16.92 -2.64 -34.02
CA ASP A 9 -16.63 -2.75 -32.58
C ASP A 9 -15.12 -2.60 -32.27
N SER A 10 -14.24 -2.77 -33.26
CA SER A 10 -12.78 -2.71 -33.07
C SER A 10 -12.09 -1.91 -34.19
N PRO A 11 -12.19 -0.57 -34.18
CA PRO A 11 -11.55 0.31 -35.17
C PRO A 11 -10.04 0.09 -35.28
N ASN A 12 -9.38 -0.22 -34.16
CA ASN A 12 -7.94 -0.50 -34.12
C ASN A 12 -7.53 -1.68 -35.02
N GLN A 13 -8.32 -2.76 -35.04
CA GLN A 13 -8.05 -3.92 -35.88
C GLN A 13 -8.18 -3.60 -37.38
N VAL A 14 -9.11 -2.71 -37.74
CA VAL A 14 -9.24 -2.20 -39.11
C VAL A 14 -7.99 -1.41 -39.50
N GLY A 15 -7.49 -0.56 -38.61
CA GLY A 15 -6.23 0.16 -38.79
C GLY A 15 -5.04 -0.77 -39.02
N LEU A 16 -4.88 -1.78 -38.16
CA LEU A 16 -3.81 -2.78 -38.25
C LEU A 16 -3.82 -3.53 -39.60
N ALA A 17 -5.00 -3.98 -40.03
CA ALA A 17 -5.17 -4.68 -41.29
C ALA A 17 -4.85 -3.77 -42.48
N LEU A 18 -5.39 -2.54 -42.48
CA LEU A 18 -5.15 -1.59 -43.56
C LEU A 18 -3.68 -1.19 -43.66
N GLY A 19 -3.01 -0.94 -42.53
CA GLY A 19 -1.59 -0.59 -42.51
C GLY A 19 -0.69 -1.68 -43.13
N THR A 20 -1.16 -2.93 -43.22
CA THR A 20 -0.40 -4.02 -43.84
C THR A 20 -0.42 -3.97 -45.37
N ILE A 21 -1.50 -3.44 -45.96
CA ILE A 21 -1.73 -3.44 -47.41
C ILE A 21 -1.66 -2.04 -48.04
N ALA A 22 -1.64 -0.99 -47.21
CA ALA A 22 -1.63 0.39 -47.66
C ALA A 22 -0.32 0.77 -48.38
N ASP A 23 -0.42 1.71 -49.31
CA ASP A 23 0.71 2.32 -50.01
C ASP A 23 1.01 3.73 -49.47
N THR A 24 1.96 4.43 -50.07
CA THR A 24 2.31 5.81 -49.67
C THR A 24 1.23 6.83 -50.03
N THR A 25 0.32 6.50 -50.95
CA THR A 25 -0.84 7.34 -51.29
C THR A 25 -1.80 7.40 -50.11
N MET A 26 -2.08 6.26 -49.48
CA MET A 26 -2.95 6.20 -48.30
C MET A 26 -2.36 6.96 -47.11
N ASP A 27 -1.04 6.92 -46.89
CA ASP A 27 -0.39 7.69 -45.82
C ASP A 27 -0.69 9.19 -45.94
N LYS A 28 -0.59 9.74 -47.16
CA LYS A 28 -0.83 11.16 -47.46
C LYS A 28 -2.27 11.60 -47.27
N ILE A 29 -3.22 10.66 -47.35
CA ILE A 29 -4.65 10.93 -47.16
C ILE A 29 -5.03 10.77 -45.68
N LEU A 30 -4.60 9.67 -45.06
CA LEU A 30 -5.07 9.28 -43.73
C LEU A 30 -4.35 10.03 -42.60
N LEU A 31 -3.03 10.20 -42.69
CA LEU A 31 -2.27 10.76 -41.57
C LEU A 31 -2.64 12.23 -41.30
N PRO A 32 -2.67 13.14 -42.30
CA PRO A 32 -3.00 14.54 -42.03
C PRO A 32 -4.44 14.75 -41.52
N GLU A 33 -5.36 13.86 -41.85
CA GLU A 33 -6.77 13.99 -41.47
C GLU A 33 -7.06 13.41 -40.08
N TYR A 34 -6.41 12.30 -39.71
CA TYR A 34 -6.83 11.51 -38.54
C TYR A 34 -5.83 11.47 -37.39
N VAL A 35 -4.56 11.79 -37.61
CA VAL A 35 -3.51 11.53 -36.60
C VAL A 35 -3.78 12.26 -35.29
N ASP A 36 -4.27 13.50 -35.35
CA ASP A 36 -4.65 14.35 -34.22
C ASP A 36 -6.17 14.44 -34.00
N SER A 37 -6.95 13.49 -34.55
CA SER A 37 -8.40 13.47 -34.37
C SER A 37 -8.77 13.34 -32.88
N GLU A 38 -9.78 14.09 -32.44
CA GLU A 38 -10.30 13.98 -31.06
C GLU A 38 -11.31 12.81 -30.92
N ASN A 39 -11.86 12.32 -32.04
CA ASN A 39 -12.79 11.20 -32.05
C ASN A 39 -12.08 9.90 -31.63
N THR A 40 -12.58 9.24 -30.59
CA THR A 40 -11.99 8.01 -30.02
C THR A 40 -11.89 6.87 -31.03
N THR A 41 -12.93 6.66 -31.85
CA THR A 41 -12.96 5.64 -32.91
C THR A 41 -11.86 5.90 -33.94
N HIS A 42 -11.73 7.14 -34.40
CA HIS A 42 -10.69 7.53 -35.35
C HIS A 42 -9.29 7.42 -34.76
N ARG A 43 -9.09 7.80 -33.49
CA ARG A 43 -7.82 7.64 -32.78
C ARG A 43 -7.40 6.17 -32.69
N GLN A 44 -8.33 5.28 -32.34
CA GLN A 44 -8.04 3.85 -32.29
C GLN A 44 -7.66 3.29 -33.67
N PHE A 45 -8.40 3.68 -34.71
CA PHE A 45 -8.11 3.31 -36.09
C PHE A 45 -6.74 3.79 -36.56
N ILE A 46 -6.45 5.09 -36.42
CA ILE A 46 -5.19 5.65 -36.89
C ILE A 46 -3.99 5.13 -36.09
N ALA A 47 -4.14 4.88 -34.79
CA ALA A 47 -3.11 4.25 -33.98
C ALA A 47 -2.75 2.85 -34.50
N GLY A 48 -3.77 2.03 -34.82
CA GLY A 48 -3.56 0.71 -35.43
C GLY A 48 -2.90 0.80 -36.80
N PHE A 49 -3.31 1.76 -37.63
CA PHE A 49 -2.71 1.99 -38.94
C PHE A 49 -1.23 2.37 -38.83
N VAL A 50 -0.91 3.38 -38.01
CA VAL A 50 0.47 3.84 -37.78
C VAL A 50 1.34 2.70 -37.24
N TRP A 51 0.82 1.97 -36.25
CA TRP A 51 1.53 0.83 -35.66
C TRP A 51 1.88 -0.22 -36.71
N SER A 52 0.92 -0.65 -37.54
CA SER A 52 1.14 -1.65 -38.58
C SER A 52 2.11 -1.17 -39.66
N ARG A 53 2.00 0.10 -40.09
CA ARG A 53 2.96 0.70 -41.03
C ARG A 53 4.37 0.73 -40.48
N TYR A 54 4.54 1.11 -39.22
CA TYR A 54 5.83 1.08 -38.53
C TYR A 54 6.38 -0.35 -38.43
N GLN A 55 5.58 -1.34 -38.04
CA GLN A 55 6.04 -2.73 -37.93
C GLN A 55 6.55 -3.28 -39.28
N ASN A 56 5.93 -2.90 -40.39
CA ASN A 56 6.31 -3.39 -41.72
C ASN A 56 7.51 -2.68 -42.34
N GLN A 57 7.68 -1.37 -42.09
CA GLN A 57 8.67 -0.53 -42.80
C GLN A 57 9.72 0.13 -41.89
N GLY A 58 9.52 0.06 -40.57
CA GLY A 58 10.41 0.63 -39.56
C GLY A 58 10.55 2.14 -39.63
N TRP A 59 11.65 2.64 -39.06
CA TRP A 59 11.97 4.07 -38.97
C TRP A 59 12.09 4.79 -40.31
N GLN A 60 12.49 4.08 -41.38
CA GLN A 60 12.60 4.65 -42.72
C GLN A 60 11.27 5.22 -43.22
N TRP A 61 10.15 4.56 -42.88
CA TRP A 61 8.82 5.06 -43.22
C TRP A 61 8.51 6.36 -42.47
N ILE A 62 8.71 6.37 -41.15
CA ILE A 62 8.47 7.55 -40.30
C ILE A 62 9.30 8.76 -40.76
N ASP A 63 10.58 8.54 -41.04
CA ASP A 63 11.50 9.60 -41.46
C ASP A 63 11.17 10.07 -42.89
N GLY A 64 10.69 9.17 -43.75
CA GLY A 64 10.30 9.45 -45.14
C GLY A 64 8.94 10.13 -45.33
N LEU A 65 8.10 10.27 -44.28
CA LEU A 65 6.83 11.00 -44.38
C LEU A 65 7.06 12.48 -44.70
N ASP A 66 6.32 13.02 -45.68
CA ASP A 66 6.30 14.46 -45.97
C ASP A 66 5.50 15.21 -44.89
N LYS A 67 6.22 15.87 -43.99
CA LYS A 67 5.68 16.56 -42.80
C LYS A 67 5.70 18.08 -42.94
N ASN A 68 5.98 18.63 -44.14
CA ASN A 68 6.17 20.07 -44.33
C ASN A 68 4.95 20.92 -43.96
N ASN A 69 3.74 20.36 -44.10
CA ASN A 69 2.47 21.03 -43.78
C ASN A 69 1.85 20.55 -42.46
N TRP A 70 2.57 19.75 -41.67
CA TRP A 70 2.01 19.20 -40.45
C TRP A 70 2.06 20.23 -39.32
N SER A 71 1.01 20.23 -38.51
CA SER A 71 1.04 20.94 -37.24
C SER A 71 1.97 20.21 -36.25
N ILE A 72 2.41 20.92 -35.22
CA ILE A 72 3.17 20.30 -34.12
C ILE A 72 2.31 19.26 -33.40
N PHE A 73 0.99 19.48 -33.29
CA PHE A 73 0.07 18.51 -32.71
C PHE A 73 -0.01 17.22 -33.52
N GLN A 74 -0.06 17.31 -34.85
CA GLN A 74 -0.04 16.13 -35.72
C GLN A 74 1.25 15.33 -35.55
N SER A 75 2.39 16.03 -35.51
CA SER A 75 3.69 15.40 -35.28
C SER A 75 3.76 14.73 -33.90
N ARG A 76 3.26 15.40 -32.86
CA ARG A 76 3.17 14.84 -31.50
C ARG A 76 2.32 13.58 -31.45
N HIS A 77 1.11 13.62 -32.02
CA HIS A 77 0.21 12.49 -32.01
C HIS A 77 0.76 11.29 -32.79
N LEU A 78 1.43 11.53 -33.92
CA LEU A 78 2.13 10.47 -34.65
C LEU A 78 3.14 9.76 -33.74
N LEU A 79 3.97 10.52 -33.02
CA LEU A 79 5.02 9.99 -32.15
C LEU A 79 4.44 9.18 -30.98
N VAL A 80 3.27 9.53 -30.46
CA VAL A 80 2.58 8.77 -29.39
C VAL A 80 2.16 7.37 -29.84
N TYR A 81 1.91 7.16 -31.13
CA TYR A 81 1.55 5.85 -31.67
C TYR A 81 2.76 4.95 -31.98
N LEU A 82 3.98 5.44 -31.77
CA LEU A 82 5.23 4.70 -32.00
C LEU A 82 5.70 3.99 -30.72
N PRO A 83 6.65 3.04 -30.82
CA PRO A 83 7.12 2.32 -29.64
C PRO A 83 7.67 3.27 -28.58
N PHE A 84 7.44 2.95 -27.30
CA PHE A 84 7.96 3.71 -26.18
C PHE A 84 9.46 3.43 -25.97
N GLU A 85 10.30 3.95 -26.86
CA GLU A 85 11.75 3.69 -26.88
C GLU A 85 12.57 4.92 -27.30
N LYS A 86 13.89 4.83 -27.12
CA LYS A 86 14.84 5.93 -27.33
C LYS A 86 14.75 6.57 -28.71
N GLU A 87 14.52 5.78 -29.76
CA GLU A 87 14.38 6.29 -31.13
C GLU A 87 13.17 7.21 -31.30
N THR A 88 12.06 6.91 -30.62
CA THR A 88 10.90 7.81 -30.57
C THR A 88 11.26 9.09 -29.82
N TRP A 89 11.88 8.97 -28.65
CA TRP A 89 12.20 10.13 -27.80
C TRP A 89 13.20 11.08 -28.47
N LEU A 90 14.13 10.55 -29.27
CA LEU A 90 15.07 11.36 -30.06
C LEU A 90 14.34 12.19 -31.13
N ARG A 91 13.26 11.64 -31.71
CA ARG A 91 12.38 12.37 -32.64
C ARG A 91 11.46 13.34 -31.91
N VAL A 92 10.97 13.00 -30.71
CA VAL A 92 10.23 13.93 -29.85
C VAL A 92 11.06 15.18 -29.60
N ASN A 93 12.32 15.03 -29.18
CA ASN A 93 13.21 16.17 -28.94
C ASN A 93 13.47 17.00 -30.22
N ASN A 94 13.76 16.32 -31.34
CA ASN A 94 14.06 17.01 -32.59
C ASN A 94 12.85 17.68 -33.27
N TRP A 95 11.66 17.06 -33.19
CA TRP A 95 10.48 17.50 -33.95
C TRP A 95 9.58 18.43 -33.14
N LEU A 96 9.51 18.25 -31.82
CA LEU A 96 8.65 19.07 -30.97
C LEU A 96 9.40 20.23 -30.31
N VAL A 97 10.74 20.17 -30.23
CA VAL A 97 11.63 21.22 -29.69
C VAL A 97 11.09 21.76 -28.35
N ASP A 98 10.52 22.97 -28.32
CA ASP A 98 10.01 23.62 -27.10
C ASP A 98 8.73 22.96 -26.53
N LEU A 99 8.10 22.06 -27.28
CA LEU A 99 6.87 21.35 -26.91
C LEU A 99 7.12 19.86 -26.61
N GLU A 100 8.36 19.45 -26.31
CA GLU A 100 8.70 18.07 -25.92
C GLU A 100 7.79 17.56 -24.77
N ASN A 101 7.56 18.37 -23.74
CA ASN A 101 6.73 18.00 -22.58
C ASN A 101 5.31 17.56 -22.98
N SER A 102 4.77 18.14 -24.05
CA SER A 102 3.42 17.82 -24.51
C SER A 102 3.27 16.37 -25.00
N TYR A 103 4.36 15.71 -25.41
CA TYR A 103 4.37 14.27 -25.71
C TYR A 103 4.28 13.45 -24.41
N TRP A 104 5.13 13.78 -23.43
CA TRP A 104 5.20 13.07 -22.16
C TRP A 104 3.90 13.16 -21.36
N GLU A 105 3.17 14.27 -21.48
CA GLU A 105 1.86 14.48 -20.87
C GLU A 105 0.78 13.48 -21.33
N ILE A 106 0.87 12.95 -22.56
CA ILE A 106 -0.22 12.16 -23.16
C ILE A 106 0.17 10.73 -23.55
N VAL A 107 1.46 10.44 -23.64
CA VAL A 107 1.94 9.12 -24.10
C VAL A 107 1.45 7.99 -23.20
N GLN A 108 0.92 6.93 -23.77
CA GLN A 108 0.60 5.72 -23.03
C GLN A 108 1.88 4.90 -22.88
N VAL A 109 2.34 4.70 -21.64
CA VAL A 109 3.59 3.98 -21.39
C VAL A 109 3.38 2.49 -21.59
N ASN A 110 4.28 1.85 -22.32
CA ASN A 110 4.36 0.40 -22.40
C ASN A 110 5.81 -0.04 -22.16
N PRO A 111 6.25 -0.04 -20.88
CA PRO A 111 7.66 -0.21 -20.54
C PRO A 111 8.18 -1.61 -20.89
N PHE A 112 7.35 -2.65 -20.81
CA PHE A 112 7.72 -4.03 -21.14
C PHE A 112 8.04 -4.26 -22.62
N GLN A 113 7.51 -3.41 -23.51
CA GLN A 113 7.84 -3.44 -24.92
C GLN A 113 9.15 -2.70 -25.24
N SER A 114 9.58 -1.80 -24.35
CA SER A 114 10.76 -1.00 -24.58
C SER A 114 12.02 -1.84 -24.50
N LYS A 115 12.93 -1.62 -25.46
CA LYS A 115 14.29 -2.18 -25.44
C LYS A 115 15.32 -1.18 -24.89
N SER A 116 14.86 0.01 -24.51
CA SER A 116 15.71 1.13 -24.10
C SER A 116 15.83 1.21 -22.58
N ASP A 117 16.89 1.86 -22.12
CA ASP A 117 16.95 2.32 -20.74
C ASP A 117 15.85 3.35 -20.49
N LEU A 118 15.03 3.09 -19.46
CA LEU A 118 13.85 3.89 -19.13
C LEU A 118 14.17 5.09 -18.23
N LEU A 119 15.40 5.25 -17.73
CA LEU A 119 15.73 6.32 -16.78
C LEU A 119 15.40 7.72 -17.30
N THR A 120 15.70 8.01 -18.58
CA THR A 120 15.35 9.29 -19.20
C THR A 120 13.83 9.48 -19.28
N ALA A 121 13.09 8.42 -19.60
CA ALA A 121 11.64 8.49 -19.66
C ALA A 121 11.02 8.70 -18.28
N ILE A 122 11.54 8.03 -17.25
CA ILE A 122 11.12 8.21 -15.85
C ILE A 122 11.30 9.67 -15.42
N ASP A 123 12.47 10.26 -15.69
CA ASP A 123 12.71 11.68 -15.37
C ASP A 123 11.71 12.60 -16.06
N LYS A 124 11.49 12.38 -17.36
CA LYS A 124 10.56 13.19 -18.15
C LYS A 124 9.11 13.05 -17.69
N LEU A 125 8.67 11.85 -17.34
CA LEU A 125 7.33 11.61 -16.80
C LEU A 125 7.14 12.32 -15.46
N LEU A 126 8.14 12.27 -14.58
CA LEU A 126 8.11 12.98 -13.30
C LEU A 126 8.14 14.51 -13.49
N GLU A 127 8.88 15.03 -14.47
CA GLU A 127 8.89 16.47 -14.80
C GLU A 127 7.50 16.98 -15.21
N VAL A 128 6.70 16.16 -15.90
CA VAL A 128 5.34 16.51 -16.33
C VAL A 128 4.24 16.02 -15.37
N SER A 129 4.58 15.73 -14.11
CA SER A 129 3.64 15.29 -13.07
C SER A 129 2.85 14.02 -13.43
N ARG A 130 3.52 13.04 -14.04
CA ARG A 130 2.98 11.71 -14.35
C ARG A 130 3.68 10.58 -13.57
N PRO A 131 3.55 10.57 -12.24
CA PRO A 131 4.27 9.63 -11.39
C PRO A 131 3.76 8.18 -11.49
N LEU A 132 2.50 7.92 -11.87
CA LEU A 132 2.00 6.55 -12.04
C LEU A 132 2.63 5.89 -13.27
N ALA A 133 2.74 6.63 -14.37
CA ALA A 133 3.48 6.16 -15.55
C ALA A 133 4.97 5.92 -15.27
N ALA A 134 5.57 6.74 -14.38
CA ALA A 134 6.94 6.52 -13.92
C ALA A 134 7.05 5.25 -13.04
N ILE A 135 6.06 5.00 -12.18
CA ILE A 135 5.96 3.76 -11.37
C ILE A 135 5.90 2.53 -12.28
N ASP A 136 5.12 2.55 -13.38
CA ASP A 136 5.07 1.45 -14.34
C ASP A 136 6.45 1.14 -14.95
N CYS A 137 7.19 2.20 -15.30
CA CYS A 137 8.54 2.07 -15.84
C CYS A 137 9.53 1.49 -14.80
N LEU A 138 9.49 2.00 -13.57
CA LEU A 138 10.32 1.53 -12.46
C LEU A 138 10.01 0.07 -12.11
N HIS A 139 8.74 -0.29 -12.03
CA HIS A 139 8.30 -1.67 -11.79
C HIS A 139 8.77 -2.60 -12.91
N SER A 140 8.72 -2.18 -14.18
CA SER A 140 9.28 -2.97 -15.28
C SER A 140 10.79 -3.17 -15.17
N GLN A 141 11.55 -2.17 -14.70
CA GLN A 141 12.98 -2.33 -14.40
C GLN A 141 13.21 -3.34 -13.27
N LEU A 142 12.42 -3.26 -12.19
CA LEU A 142 12.45 -4.22 -11.08
C LEU A 142 12.13 -5.65 -11.56
N TYR A 143 11.08 -5.83 -12.36
CA TYR A 143 10.69 -7.12 -12.95
C TYR A 143 11.82 -7.73 -13.79
N ASN A 144 12.52 -6.89 -14.55
CA ASN A 144 13.68 -7.27 -15.34
C ASN A 144 14.97 -7.45 -14.52
N LYS A 145 14.89 -7.38 -13.18
CA LYS A 145 16.00 -7.55 -12.23
C LYS A 145 17.15 -6.56 -12.44
N LEU A 146 16.83 -5.36 -12.90
CA LEU A 146 17.79 -4.26 -12.94
C LEU A 146 17.99 -3.69 -11.52
N PRO A 147 19.15 -3.05 -11.24
CA PRO A 147 19.35 -2.37 -9.97
C PRO A 147 18.27 -1.32 -9.69
N LEU A 148 17.76 -1.31 -8.46
CA LEU A 148 16.71 -0.38 -8.04
C LEU A 148 17.26 1.05 -7.97
N ASP A 149 16.65 1.97 -8.71
CA ASP A 149 16.92 3.40 -8.54
C ASP A 149 16.08 3.95 -7.39
N ARG A 150 16.66 3.89 -6.18
CA ARG A 150 16.00 4.31 -4.94
C ARG A 150 15.46 5.74 -5.00
N LYS A 151 16.27 6.66 -5.53
CA LYS A 151 15.95 8.09 -5.56
C LYS A 151 14.75 8.36 -6.46
N ARG A 152 14.73 7.77 -7.66
CA ARG A 152 13.60 7.92 -8.58
C ARG A 152 12.36 7.18 -8.07
N THR A 153 12.55 6.01 -7.45
CA THR A 153 11.44 5.23 -6.88
C THR A 153 10.75 5.96 -5.75
N VAL A 154 11.50 6.44 -4.75
CA VAL A 154 10.97 7.25 -3.65
C VAL A 154 10.26 8.50 -4.19
N LYS A 155 10.88 9.23 -5.12
CA LYS A 155 10.28 10.43 -5.71
C LYS A 155 8.95 10.09 -6.40
N ALA A 156 8.93 9.08 -7.25
CA ALA A 156 7.73 8.67 -7.97
C ALA A 156 6.59 8.26 -7.03
N LEU A 157 6.89 7.51 -5.97
CA LEU A 157 5.92 7.10 -4.96
C LEU A 157 5.36 8.32 -4.20
N LEU A 158 6.22 9.23 -3.73
CA LEU A 158 5.74 10.42 -3.00
C LEU A 158 4.94 11.37 -3.90
N ASP A 159 5.36 11.56 -5.14
CA ASP A 159 4.63 12.39 -6.12
C ASP A 159 3.26 11.74 -6.46
N ALA A 160 3.21 10.41 -6.57
CA ALA A 160 1.98 9.66 -6.84
C ALA A 160 0.95 9.71 -5.70
N ALA A 161 1.37 9.87 -4.44
CA ALA A 161 0.45 9.94 -3.30
C ALA A 161 -0.57 11.09 -3.38
N SER A 162 -0.26 12.15 -4.13
CA SER A 162 -1.13 13.33 -4.32
C SER A 162 -1.50 13.59 -5.78
N THR A 163 -1.25 12.62 -6.66
CA THR A 163 -1.44 12.80 -8.10
C THR A 163 -2.91 12.86 -8.51
N LYS A 164 -3.17 13.57 -9.61
CA LYS A 164 -4.46 13.57 -10.32
C LYS A 164 -4.43 12.69 -11.58
N GLU A 165 -3.31 12.01 -11.82
CA GLU A 165 -3.19 11.08 -12.94
C GLU A 165 -4.24 9.97 -12.82
N ILE A 166 -4.86 9.61 -13.94
CA ILE A 166 -5.85 8.54 -13.98
C ILE A 166 -5.08 7.22 -13.88
N GLY A 167 -5.22 6.55 -12.74
CA GLY A 167 -4.54 5.29 -12.50
C GLY A 167 -5.15 4.09 -13.24
N SER A 168 -4.37 3.01 -13.30
CA SER A 168 -4.79 1.69 -13.76
C SER A 168 -5.12 0.76 -12.59
N THR A 169 -5.76 -0.38 -12.88
CA THR A 169 -5.99 -1.42 -11.87
C THR A 169 -4.70 -2.08 -11.36
N MET A 170 -3.58 -1.94 -12.09
CA MET A 170 -2.29 -2.55 -11.73
C MET A 170 -1.44 -1.64 -10.84
N ASP A 171 -1.80 -0.36 -10.69
CA ASP A 171 -0.96 0.63 -10.01
C ASP A 171 -0.72 0.28 -8.55
N SER A 172 -1.73 -0.28 -7.87
CA SER A 172 -1.59 -0.73 -6.48
C SER A 172 -0.57 -1.85 -6.36
N TYR A 173 -0.61 -2.83 -7.27
CA TYR A 173 0.36 -3.92 -7.31
C TYR A 173 1.78 -3.42 -7.60
N HIS A 174 1.96 -2.59 -8.63
CA HIS A 174 3.27 -2.03 -8.98
C HIS A 174 3.86 -1.20 -7.83
N THR A 175 3.03 -0.35 -7.20
CA THR A 175 3.38 0.45 -6.03
C THR A 175 3.84 -0.44 -4.89
N THR A 176 3.05 -1.45 -4.53
CA THR A 176 3.37 -2.38 -3.44
C THR A 176 4.68 -3.13 -3.68
N GLU A 177 4.94 -3.61 -4.88
CA GLU A 177 6.19 -4.33 -5.20
C GLU A 177 7.41 -3.40 -5.14
N LEU A 178 7.29 -2.13 -5.56
CA LEU A 178 8.36 -1.15 -5.42
C LEU A 178 8.64 -0.80 -3.95
N ILE A 179 7.61 -0.69 -3.10
CA ILE A 179 7.79 -0.44 -1.67
C ILE A 179 8.52 -1.61 -1.01
N LYS A 180 8.14 -2.86 -1.31
CA LYS A 180 8.85 -4.06 -0.82
C LYS A 180 10.32 -4.05 -1.24
N ALA A 181 10.59 -3.74 -2.50
CA ALA A 181 11.97 -3.66 -3.00
C ALA A 181 12.79 -2.58 -2.27
N LEU A 182 12.18 -1.44 -1.91
CA LEU A 182 12.82 -0.41 -1.09
C LEU A 182 13.07 -0.88 0.35
N GLN A 183 12.12 -1.61 0.96
CA GLN A 183 12.24 -2.17 2.31
C GLN A 183 13.33 -3.25 2.42
N GLU A 184 13.50 -4.07 1.38
CA GLU A 184 14.52 -5.12 1.33
C GLU A 184 15.94 -4.57 1.06
N ASP A 185 16.06 -3.32 0.61
CA ASP A 185 17.34 -2.69 0.30
C ASP A 185 17.89 -1.88 1.50
N PRO A 186 18.97 -2.34 2.15
CA PRO A 186 19.52 -1.68 3.34
C PRO A 186 20.17 -0.31 3.05
N GLU A 187 20.41 0.02 1.79
CA GLU A 187 20.95 1.33 1.38
C GLU A 187 19.85 2.36 1.13
N THR A 188 18.57 1.99 1.27
CA THR A 188 17.45 2.93 1.16
C THR A 188 17.45 3.90 2.34
N ASN A 189 17.23 5.18 2.06
CA ASN A 189 17.09 6.19 3.10
C ASN A 189 15.81 5.92 3.92
N GLN A 190 15.99 5.68 5.23
CA GLN A 190 14.90 5.30 6.12
C GLN A 190 13.85 6.40 6.28
N ASP A 191 14.26 7.68 6.40
CA ASP A 191 13.34 8.80 6.57
C ASP A 191 12.40 8.96 5.37
N ASP A 192 12.92 8.73 4.16
CA ASP A 192 12.14 8.76 2.94
C ASP A 192 11.22 7.54 2.82
N LEU A 193 11.70 6.36 3.19
CA LEU A 193 10.88 5.15 3.20
C LEU A 193 9.73 5.23 4.23
N ILE A 194 9.95 5.84 5.39
CA ILE A 194 8.90 6.12 6.38
C ILE A 194 7.78 6.98 5.77
N LYS A 195 8.13 8.03 5.02
CA LYS A 195 7.13 8.88 4.34
C LYS A 195 6.36 8.08 3.28
N VAL A 196 7.06 7.22 2.54
CA VAL A 196 6.44 6.33 1.55
C VAL A 196 5.48 5.36 2.22
N GLU A 197 5.90 4.65 3.27
CA GLU A 197 5.02 3.75 4.02
C GLU A 197 3.79 4.47 4.57
N TRP A 198 3.96 5.68 5.09
CA TRP A 198 2.84 6.47 5.60
C TRP A 198 1.84 6.87 4.51
N ALA A 199 2.36 7.28 3.34
CA ALA A 199 1.55 7.67 2.19
C ALA A 199 0.73 6.49 1.63
N TYR A 200 1.28 5.28 1.69
CA TYR A 200 0.70 4.08 1.11
C TYR A 200 0.15 3.08 2.13
N LEU A 201 -0.10 3.53 3.36
CA LEU A 201 -0.55 2.66 4.44
C LEU A 201 -1.84 1.88 4.12
N SER A 202 -2.71 2.41 3.26
CA SER A 202 -3.91 1.70 2.77
C SER A 202 -3.62 0.50 1.87
N LEU A 203 -2.43 0.42 1.28
CA LEU A 203 -1.98 -0.68 0.43
C LEU A 203 -1.07 -1.67 1.19
N LEU A 204 -0.45 -1.21 2.28
CA LEU A 204 0.44 -2.01 3.12
C LEU A 204 -0.37 -2.82 4.14
N GLU A 205 -1.08 -3.82 3.62
CA GLU A 205 -1.81 -4.80 4.42
C GLU A 205 -1.07 -6.16 4.46
N ARG A 206 -0.99 -6.77 5.64
CA ARG A 206 -0.36 -8.09 5.85
C ARG A 206 -0.98 -9.19 4.96
N SER A 207 -2.27 -9.07 4.65
CA SER A 207 -3.00 -9.95 3.72
C SER A 207 -2.34 -10.01 2.32
N ASN A 208 -1.75 -8.90 1.88
CA ASN A 208 -1.05 -8.75 0.60
C ASN A 208 0.48 -8.96 0.74
N LYS A 209 0.95 -9.44 1.91
CA LYS A 209 2.36 -9.59 2.27
C LYS A 209 3.16 -8.30 2.13
N ALA A 210 2.51 -7.16 2.35
CA ALA A 210 3.10 -5.84 2.29
C ALA A 210 2.81 -5.17 3.63
N GLU A 211 3.82 -4.98 4.46
CA GLU A 211 3.64 -4.46 5.82
C GLU A 211 4.39 -3.13 5.95
N PRO A 212 3.93 -2.18 6.78
CA PRO A 212 4.65 -0.94 7.03
C PRO A 212 5.77 -1.19 8.07
N ILE A 213 6.81 -1.92 7.64
CA ILE A 213 7.88 -2.47 8.51
C ILE A 213 8.56 -1.37 9.33
N LEU A 214 8.91 -0.25 8.71
CA LEU A 214 9.58 0.84 9.42
C LEU A 214 8.64 1.55 10.38
N LEU A 215 7.40 1.84 9.98
CA LEU A 215 6.43 2.48 10.87
C LEU A 215 6.11 1.62 12.10
N GLU A 216 5.97 0.30 11.93
CA GLU A 216 5.79 -0.62 13.07
C GLU A 216 7.02 -0.69 13.97
N SER A 217 8.22 -0.66 13.39
CA SER A 217 9.46 -0.56 14.15
C SER A 217 9.54 0.76 14.93
N LEU A 218 9.15 1.88 14.32
CA LEU A 218 9.09 3.17 15.00
C LEU A 218 8.10 3.18 16.16
N LEU A 219 6.92 2.58 16.01
CA LEU A 219 5.98 2.42 17.14
C LEU A 219 6.62 1.64 18.29
N ALA A 220 7.35 0.56 17.98
CA ALA A 220 7.98 -0.32 18.97
C ALA A 220 9.24 0.26 19.63
N THR A 221 9.94 1.19 18.97
CA THR A 221 11.25 1.68 19.41
C THR A 221 11.25 3.15 19.82
N GLN A 222 10.29 3.96 19.37
CA GLN A 222 10.21 5.39 19.67
C GLN A 222 8.93 5.74 20.45
N PRO A 223 9.01 5.86 21.80
CA PRO A 223 7.87 6.22 22.65
C PRO A 223 7.13 7.47 22.19
N LYS A 224 7.87 8.51 21.77
CA LYS A 224 7.30 9.78 21.30
C LYS A 224 6.45 9.60 20.05
N PHE A 225 6.92 8.80 19.09
CA PHE A 225 6.17 8.52 17.87
C PHE A 225 4.86 7.79 18.19
N PHE A 226 4.90 6.75 19.03
CA PHE A 226 3.68 6.09 19.51
C PHE A 226 2.70 7.08 20.15
N CYS A 227 3.17 7.94 21.06
CA CYS A 227 2.33 8.95 21.69
C CYS A 227 1.75 9.96 20.69
N GLU A 228 2.49 10.32 19.63
CA GLU A 228 1.99 11.18 18.55
C GLU A 228 0.88 10.49 17.76
N VAL A 229 1.03 9.22 17.40
CA VAL A 229 0.00 8.45 16.69
C VAL A 229 -1.27 8.33 17.54
N ILE A 230 -1.15 8.08 18.84
CA ILE A 230 -2.29 8.07 19.78
C ILE A 230 -3.04 9.41 19.75
N ARG A 231 -2.32 10.53 19.74
CA ARG A 231 -2.91 11.88 19.71
C ARG A 231 -3.58 12.24 18.38
N LEU A 232 -3.19 11.58 17.28
CA LEU A 232 -3.86 11.75 15.99
C LEU A 232 -5.25 11.09 15.96
N ILE A 233 -5.48 10.08 16.80
CA ILE A 233 -6.69 9.25 16.78
C ILE A 233 -7.65 9.66 17.91
N TYR A 234 -7.11 9.92 19.10
CA TYR A 234 -7.89 10.11 20.31
C TYR A 234 -7.80 11.56 20.80
N HIS A 235 -8.93 12.08 21.29
CA HIS A 235 -8.97 13.37 21.95
C HIS A 235 -8.40 13.29 23.37
N SER A 236 -7.76 14.38 23.81
CA SER A 236 -7.27 14.51 25.17
C SER A 236 -8.42 14.56 26.17
N LYS A 237 -8.25 13.94 27.33
CA LYS A 237 -9.13 14.17 28.49
C LYS A 237 -8.91 15.53 29.16
N ASN A 238 -7.80 16.20 28.87
CA ASN A 238 -7.43 17.47 29.50
C ASN A 238 -8.04 18.68 28.78
N GLU A 239 -8.67 18.49 27.62
CA GLU A 239 -9.19 19.55 26.75
C GLU A 239 -10.69 19.35 26.50
N GLU A 240 -11.42 20.44 26.26
CA GLU A 240 -12.81 20.37 25.81
C GLU A 240 -12.87 19.87 24.36
N LYS A 241 -13.92 19.11 24.01
CA LYS A 241 -14.09 18.54 22.67
C LYS A 241 -14.17 19.64 21.61
N GLU A 242 -13.18 19.74 20.73
CA GLU A 242 -13.28 20.54 19.50
C GLU A 242 -14.39 19.99 18.60
N THR A 243 -15.22 20.87 18.04
CA THR A 243 -16.44 20.51 17.31
C THR A 243 -16.27 20.30 15.81
N GLU A 244 -15.10 20.58 15.21
CA GLU A 244 -14.90 20.41 13.77
C GLU A 244 -13.54 19.80 13.42
N ILE A 245 -13.59 18.66 12.73
CA ILE A 245 -12.43 17.99 12.12
C ILE A 245 -12.55 18.18 10.61
N ASP A 246 -11.58 18.89 10.01
CA ASP A 246 -11.48 19.04 8.55
C ASP A 246 -11.12 17.71 7.85
N GLY A 247 -11.38 17.60 6.54
CA GLY A 247 -11.16 16.40 5.73
C GLY A 247 -9.72 15.86 5.79
N ASP A 248 -8.73 16.74 5.78
CA ASP A 248 -7.31 16.35 5.85
C ASP A 248 -6.97 15.70 7.21
N ARG A 249 -7.50 16.26 8.30
CA ARG A 249 -7.33 15.66 9.64
C ARG A 249 -7.97 14.27 9.71
N LYS A 250 -9.11 14.06 9.03
CA LYS A 250 -9.79 12.76 8.97
C LYS A 250 -8.97 11.72 8.21
N ALA A 251 -8.33 12.08 7.11
CA ALA A 251 -7.46 11.17 6.36
C ALA A 251 -6.23 10.76 7.19
N ILE A 252 -5.58 11.72 7.85
CA ILE A 252 -4.44 11.48 8.74
C ILE A 252 -4.84 10.56 9.91
N ALA A 253 -5.96 10.85 10.58
CA ALA A 253 -6.48 10.01 11.67
C ALA A 253 -6.84 8.59 11.21
N SER A 254 -7.37 8.45 9.99
CA SER A 254 -7.69 7.13 9.40
C SER A 254 -6.43 6.30 9.15
N ASN A 255 -5.35 6.92 8.65
CA ASN A 255 -4.06 6.25 8.50
C ASN A 255 -3.45 5.90 9.87
N ALA A 256 -3.43 6.84 10.81
CA ALA A 256 -2.95 6.59 12.16
C ALA A 256 -3.68 5.41 12.82
N TRP A 257 -5.01 5.36 12.71
CA TRP A 257 -5.82 4.26 13.24
C TRP A 257 -5.52 2.92 12.56
N ARG A 258 -5.38 2.90 11.22
CA ARG A 258 -4.98 1.68 10.49
C ARG A 258 -3.61 1.19 10.96
N LEU A 259 -2.65 2.10 11.13
CA LEU A 259 -1.30 1.77 11.58
C LEU A 259 -1.33 1.12 12.97
N LEU A 260 -2.03 1.71 13.95
CA LEU A 260 -2.13 1.12 15.29
C LEU A 260 -2.87 -0.21 15.30
N ARG A 261 -3.99 -0.33 14.57
CA ARG A 261 -4.80 -1.55 14.54
C ARG A 261 -4.03 -2.73 13.95
N ASP A 262 -3.22 -2.48 12.93
CA ASP A 262 -2.50 -3.55 12.21
C ASP A 262 -1.09 -3.79 12.76
N TRP A 263 -0.67 -3.02 13.78
CA TRP A 263 0.62 -3.12 14.45
C TRP A 263 0.72 -4.37 15.33
N LYS A 264 1.74 -5.20 15.08
CA LYS A 264 1.97 -6.46 15.82
C LYS A 264 3.39 -6.63 16.32
N ARG A 265 4.21 -5.57 16.25
CA ARG A 265 5.60 -5.60 16.71
C ARG A 265 5.67 -5.05 18.13
N PRO A 266 5.75 -5.89 19.17
CA PRO A 266 5.78 -5.39 20.54
C PRO A 266 7.09 -4.64 20.84
N PRO A 267 7.06 -3.62 21.71
CA PRO A 267 8.27 -2.95 22.19
C PRO A 267 9.21 -3.94 22.89
N GLY A 268 10.51 -3.78 22.67
CA GLY A 268 11.56 -4.69 23.15
C GLY A 268 11.90 -5.85 22.19
N LEU A 269 11.08 -6.13 21.17
CA LEU A 269 11.38 -7.16 20.17
C LEU A 269 12.50 -6.71 19.20
N GLN A 270 13.58 -7.48 19.18
CA GLN A 270 14.75 -7.26 18.35
C GLN A 270 14.58 -7.90 16.96
N GLU A 271 15.38 -7.45 15.98
CA GLU A 271 15.36 -8.00 14.62
C GLU A 271 15.74 -9.50 14.55
N ASP A 272 16.53 -9.98 15.51
CA ASP A 272 16.91 -11.39 15.60
C ASP A 272 15.83 -12.27 16.29
N GLY A 273 14.70 -11.67 16.66
CA GLY A 273 13.60 -12.33 17.37
C GLY A 273 13.80 -12.44 18.88
N SER A 274 14.91 -11.95 19.44
CA SER A 274 15.11 -11.87 20.88
C SER A 274 14.29 -10.72 21.49
N PHE A 275 14.08 -10.76 22.81
CA PHE A 275 13.34 -9.73 23.54
C PHE A 275 14.26 -9.03 24.54
N SER A 276 14.40 -7.71 24.41
CA SER A 276 15.15 -6.85 25.32
C SER A 276 14.22 -6.31 26.41
N THR A 277 14.35 -6.86 27.62
CA THR A 277 13.62 -6.40 28.81
C THR A 277 13.89 -4.94 29.11
N GLU A 278 15.16 -4.50 29.03
CA GLU A 278 15.56 -3.13 29.35
C GLU A 278 14.93 -2.10 28.39
N GLU A 279 14.95 -2.39 27.09
CA GLU A 279 14.34 -1.51 26.08
C GLU A 279 12.82 -1.46 26.25
N PHE A 280 12.18 -2.61 26.52
CA PHE A 280 10.74 -2.66 26.78
C PHE A 280 10.34 -1.83 28.01
N GLU A 281 11.01 -2.03 29.14
CA GLU A 281 10.71 -1.31 30.38
C GLU A 281 10.95 0.20 30.23
N THR A 282 12.07 0.58 29.61
CA THR A 282 12.37 1.99 29.32
C THR A 282 11.34 2.63 28.40
N TRP A 283 10.95 1.92 27.33
CA TRP A 283 9.93 2.38 26.39
C TRP A 283 8.58 2.58 27.09
N LEU A 284 8.16 1.62 27.91
CA LEU A 284 6.88 1.67 28.62
C LEU A 284 6.84 2.84 29.61
N GLU A 285 7.89 3.02 30.41
CA GLU A 285 8.01 4.13 31.35
C GLU A 285 7.91 5.51 30.66
N GLU A 286 8.57 5.67 29.50
CA GLU A 286 8.50 6.92 28.74
C GLU A 286 7.09 7.17 28.16
N VAL A 287 6.44 6.14 27.60
CA VAL A 287 5.06 6.23 27.10
C VAL A 287 4.10 6.61 28.21
N GLU A 288 4.18 5.96 29.38
CA GLU A 288 3.35 6.30 30.53
C GLU A 288 3.51 7.78 30.93
N CYS A 289 4.76 8.25 31.01
CA CYS A 289 5.08 9.63 31.37
C CYS A 289 4.49 10.64 30.37
N LEU A 290 4.66 10.40 29.07
CA LEU A 290 4.20 11.29 27.99
C LEU A 290 2.66 11.31 27.89
N CYS A 291 2.01 10.15 27.95
CA CYS A 291 0.55 10.04 27.81
C CYS A 291 -0.20 10.60 29.02
N ARG A 292 0.36 10.52 30.24
CA ARG A 292 -0.21 11.20 31.43
C ARG A 292 -0.21 12.71 31.26
N LYS A 293 0.90 13.29 30.79
CA LYS A 293 1.01 14.75 30.57
C LYS A 293 0.01 15.26 29.53
N THR A 294 -0.27 14.47 28.51
CA THR A 294 -1.14 14.87 27.39
C THR A 294 -2.60 14.46 27.57
N GLY A 295 -2.96 13.70 28.62
CA GLY A 295 -4.34 13.27 28.87
C GLY A 295 -4.80 12.08 28.04
N HIS A 296 -3.88 11.26 27.53
CA HIS A 296 -4.16 10.08 26.68
C HIS A 296 -3.77 8.76 27.35
N PHE A 297 -3.48 8.74 28.65
CA PHE A 297 -2.93 7.58 29.36
C PHE A 297 -3.78 6.30 29.17
N GLU A 298 -5.08 6.35 29.44
CA GLU A 298 -5.92 5.15 29.38
C GLU A 298 -5.99 4.54 27.97
N VAL A 299 -6.26 5.36 26.94
CA VAL A 299 -6.31 4.89 25.55
C VAL A 299 -4.95 4.38 25.07
N ALA A 300 -3.86 5.01 25.48
CA ALA A 300 -2.51 4.53 25.18
C ALA A 300 -2.25 3.17 25.81
N MET A 301 -2.60 2.98 27.08
CA MET A 301 -2.40 1.71 27.78
C MET A 301 -3.24 0.57 27.20
N ILE A 302 -4.46 0.85 26.69
CA ILE A 302 -5.23 -0.15 25.93
C ILE A 302 -4.46 -0.60 24.70
N ASN A 303 -3.97 0.33 23.87
CA ASN A 303 -3.22 0.00 22.65
C ASN A 303 -1.88 -0.71 22.96
N VAL A 304 -1.21 -0.33 24.05
CA VAL A 304 -0.03 -1.08 24.55
C VAL A 304 -0.42 -2.51 24.93
N GLY A 305 -1.52 -2.68 25.66
CA GLY A 305 -2.04 -4.00 26.00
C GLY A 305 -2.30 -4.88 24.78
N GLU A 306 -2.89 -4.30 23.73
CA GLU A 306 -3.17 -4.99 22.47
C GLU A 306 -1.88 -5.50 21.81
N VAL A 307 -0.87 -4.65 21.59
CA VAL A 307 0.36 -5.09 20.92
C VAL A 307 1.14 -6.13 21.75
N LEU A 308 1.03 -6.08 23.09
CA LEU A 308 1.72 -7.04 23.97
C LEU A 308 1.21 -8.48 23.82
N PHE A 309 0.03 -8.69 23.23
CA PHE A 309 -0.44 -10.01 22.82
C PHE A 309 0.54 -10.73 21.89
N TYR A 310 1.28 -9.98 21.07
CA TYR A 310 2.23 -10.51 20.09
C TYR A 310 3.64 -10.74 20.66
N SER A 311 3.81 -10.61 21.98
CA SER A 311 5.09 -10.86 22.65
C SER A 311 5.52 -12.32 22.54
N PRO A 312 6.82 -12.59 22.34
CA PRO A 312 7.31 -13.96 22.19
C PRO A 312 7.20 -14.75 23.50
N ALA A 313 7.34 -16.07 23.40
CA ALA A 313 7.46 -16.94 24.56
C ALA A 313 8.77 -16.69 25.31
N ASP A 314 8.71 -16.85 26.63
CA ASP A 314 9.86 -16.73 27.50
C ASP A 314 10.82 -17.93 27.31
N PRO A 315 12.14 -17.71 27.19
CA PRO A 315 13.08 -18.82 27.07
C PRO A 315 13.11 -19.74 28.29
N GLN A 316 12.59 -19.31 29.46
CA GLN A 316 12.46 -20.14 30.65
C GLN A 316 11.15 -20.95 30.71
N GLY A 317 10.31 -20.88 29.67
CA GLY A 317 9.19 -21.80 29.45
C GLY A 317 7.79 -21.23 29.66
N LEU A 318 7.67 -19.97 30.10
CA LEU A 318 6.37 -19.29 30.10
C LEU A 318 5.98 -18.92 28.66
N TRP A 319 4.70 -19.03 28.31
CA TRP A 319 4.22 -18.77 26.95
C TRP A 319 4.32 -17.29 26.51
N ILE A 320 4.71 -16.40 27.42
CA ILE A 320 4.99 -14.97 27.19
C ILE A 320 6.21 -14.56 28.00
N VAL A 321 7.08 -13.72 27.44
CA VAL A 321 8.26 -13.18 28.12
C VAL A 321 7.91 -12.56 29.48
N GLN A 322 8.71 -12.88 30.49
CA GLN A 322 8.44 -12.50 31.88
C GLN A 322 8.33 -10.98 32.10
N ALA A 323 9.08 -10.18 31.34
CA ALA A 323 9.00 -8.72 31.40
C ALA A 323 7.58 -8.21 31.10
N VAL A 324 6.95 -8.75 30.07
CA VAL A 324 5.59 -8.40 29.67
C VAL A 324 4.56 -8.95 30.67
N ALA A 325 4.74 -10.19 31.14
CA ALA A 325 3.91 -10.75 32.20
C ALA A 325 3.96 -9.89 33.48
N ASN A 326 5.14 -9.40 33.85
CA ASN A 326 5.34 -8.51 34.99
C ASN A 326 4.60 -7.18 34.79
N ALA A 327 4.78 -6.51 33.65
CA ALA A 327 4.08 -5.27 33.32
C ALA A 327 2.56 -5.41 33.40
N LEU A 328 2.00 -6.49 32.84
CA LEU A 328 0.56 -6.79 32.91
C LEU A 328 0.09 -7.21 34.30
N ASN A 329 0.99 -7.65 35.20
CA ASN A 329 0.67 -8.06 36.55
C ASN A 329 0.76 -6.92 37.60
N VAL A 330 1.28 -5.75 37.23
CA VAL A 330 1.32 -4.58 38.12
C VAL A 330 -0.10 -4.19 38.54
N ARG A 331 -0.27 -3.69 39.78
CA ARG A 331 -1.59 -3.38 40.34
C ARG A 331 -2.43 -2.49 39.41
N ASP A 332 -1.84 -1.40 38.92
CA ASP A 332 -2.55 -0.32 38.22
C ASP A 332 -2.53 -0.48 36.68
N ALA A 333 -2.32 -1.71 36.19
CA ALA A 333 -2.25 -2.08 34.76
C ALA A 333 -3.60 -2.52 34.16
N ASP A 334 -4.74 -2.07 34.71
CA ASP A 334 -6.08 -2.51 34.26
C ASP A 334 -6.34 -2.22 32.78
N GLU A 335 -5.95 -1.04 32.29
CA GLU A 335 -6.16 -0.67 30.89
C GLU A 335 -5.29 -1.51 29.93
N MET A 336 -4.04 -1.81 30.30
CA MET A 336 -3.20 -2.73 29.52
C MET A 336 -3.79 -4.15 29.51
N ARG A 337 -4.30 -4.63 30.65
CA ARG A 337 -4.97 -5.94 30.71
C ARG A 337 -6.24 -5.98 29.87
N ASN A 338 -7.02 -4.89 29.86
CA ASN A 338 -8.20 -4.76 29.01
C ASN A 338 -7.82 -4.79 27.53
N GLY A 339 -6.79 -4.05 27.11
CA GLY A 339 -6.25 -4.07 25.75
C GLY A 339 -5.80 -5.46 25.32
N PHE A 340 -5.02 -6.13 26.15
CA PHE A 340 -4.59 -7.51 25.89
C PHE A 340 -5.79 -8.44 25.68
N ARG A 341 -6.82 -8.32 26.53
CA ARG A 341 -8.05 -9.10 26.40
C ARG A 341 -8.80 -8.78 25.10
N THR A 342 -8.86 -7.51 24.69
CA THR A 342 -9.46 -7.09 23.42
C THR A 342 -8.74 -7.74 22.24
N GLU A 343 -7.40 -7.73 22.24
CA GLU A 343 -6.63 -8.30 21.13
C GLU A 343 -6.73 -9.82 21.04
N VAL A 344 -6.95 -10.52 22.16
CA VAL A 344 -7.30 -11.95 22.13
C VAL A 344 -8.55 -12.21 21.27
N TYR A 345 -9.57 -11.35 21.36
CA TYR A 345 -10.77 -11.50 20.52
C TYR A 345 -10.51 -11.06 19.08
N ASN A 346 -9.84 -9.93 18.87
CA ASN A 346 -9.56 -9.40 17.53
C ASN A 346 -8.71 -10.35 16.69
N SER A 347 -7.69 -10.97 17.31
CA SER A 347 -6.78 -11.91 16.64
C SER A 347 -7.46 -13.18 16.14
N ARG A 348 -8.66 -13.51 16.65
CA ARG A 348 -9.49 -14.63 16.15
C ARG A 348 -10.03 -14.38 14.74
N GLY A 349 -10.26 -13.12 14.37
CA GLY A 349 -10.85 -12.75 13.10
C GLY A 349 -12.24 -13.37 12.85
N VAL A 350 -12.65 -13.40 11.57
CA VAL A 350 -13.91 -14.03 11.15
C VAL A 350 -13.79 -15.55 11.30
N HIS A 351 -14.71 -16.14 12.06
CA HIS A 351 -14.76 -17.58 12.29
C HIS A 351 -16.18 -18.10 12.10
N GLY A 352 -16.29 -19.37 11.73
CA GLY A 352 -17.58 -20.07 11.70
C GLY A 352 -18.06 -20.38 13.11
N ILE A 353 -19.37 -20.29 13.32
CA ILE A 353 -20.02 -20.65 14.59
C ILE A 353 -20.34 -22.14 14.52
N ASP A 354 -19.82 -22.93 15.48
CA ASP A 354 -20.22 -24.32 15.67
C ASP A 354 -21.44 -24.34 16.61
N PRO A 355 -22.60 -24.87 16.20
CA PRO A 355 -23.80 -24.96 17.03
C PRO A 355 -23.58 -25.61 18.40
N ASN A 356 -22.57 -26.49 18.54
CA ASN A 356 -22.26 -27.16 19.80
C ASN A 356 -21.40 -26.31 20.76
N GLY A 357 -20.96 -25.12 20.33
CA GLY A 357 -20.08 -24.22 21.10
C GLY A 357 -18.70 -24.83 21.39
N LYS A 358 -18.28 -25.84 20.62
CA LYS A 358 -17.04 -26.58 20.88
C LYS A 358 -15.77 -25.72 20.73
N PRO A 359 -15.60 -24.90 19.67
CA PRO A 359 -14.43 -24.05 19.52
C PRO A 359 -14.25 -23.07 20.69
N GLU A 360 -15.34 -22.49 21.18
CA GLU A 360 -15.33 -21.56 22.32
C GLU A 360 -14.89 -22.26 23.61
N ARG A 361 -15.35 -23.49 23.87
CA ARG A 361 -14.91 -24.29 25.02
C ARG A 361 -13.43 -24.66 24.95
N GLU A 362 -12.93 -24.98 23.76
CA GLU A 362 -11.51 -25.26 23.54
C GLU A 362 -10.65 -24.02 23.80
N LEU A 363 -11.07 -22.84 23.33
CA LEU A 363 -10.41 -21.57 23.64
C LEU A 363 -10.45 -21.26 25.15
N ALA A 364 -11.58 -21.48 25.80
CA ALA A 364 -11.71 -21.28 27.23
C ALA A 364 -10.72 -22.15 28.03
N GLU A 365 -10.55 -23.41 27.64
CA GLU A 365 -9.57 -24.32 28.27
C GLU A 365 -8.13 -23.87 28.03
N GLN A 366 -7.78 -23.47 26.79
CA GLN A 366 -6.45 -22.94 26.49
C GLN A 366 -6.11 -21.72 27.34
N TRP A 367 -7.06 -20.78 27.49
CA TRP A 367 -6.85 -19.58 28.31
C TRP A 367 -6.83 -19.88 29.81
N ARG A 368 -7.56 -20.90 30.28
CA ARG A 368 -7.43 -21.42 31.65
C ARG A 368 -6.03 -21.96 31.91
N GLN A 369 -5.50 -22.82 31.03
CA GLN A 369 -4.16 -23.37 31.20
C GLN A 369 -3.11 -22.26 31.23
N LYS A 370 -3.17 -21.30 30.30
CA LYS A 370 -2.29 -20.13 30.30
C LYS A 370 -2.38 -19.30 31.58
N ALA A 371 -3.58 -19.20 32.17
CA ALA A 371 -3.78 -18.53 33.45
C ALA A 371 -3.15 -19.30 34.63
N GLU A 372 -3.21 -20.62 34.62
CA GLU A 372 -2.53 -21.47 35.62
C GLU A 372 -1.02 -21.34 35.54
N ASP A 373 -0.46 -21.33 34.34
CA ASP A 373 0.98 -21.13 34.12
C ASP A 373 1.45 -19.78 34.70
N LEU A 374 0.66 -18.72 34.48
CA LEU A 374 0.92 -17.40 35.06
C LEU A 374 0.82 -17.40 36.59
N GLU A 375 -0.19 -18.06 37.17
CA GLU A 375 -0.34 -18.14 38.63
C GLU A 375 0.84 -18.88 39.26
N ASN A 376 1.27 -19.99 38.65
CA ASN A 376 2.44 -20.75 39.08
C ASN A 376 3.73 -19.90 38.99
N ALA A 377 3.81 -18.99 38.03
CA ALA A 377 4.88 -18.00 37.90
C ALA A 377 4.66 -16.73 38.75
N SER A 378 3.70 -16.73 39.68
CA SER A 378 3.37 -15.60 40.59
C SER A 378 2.79 -14.34 39.93
N PHE A 379 2.26 -14.45 38.72
CA PHE A 379 1.58 -13.36 37.99
C PHE A 379 0.06 -13.37 38.20
N SER A 380 -0.39 -13.31 39.46
CA SER A 380 -1.79 -13.56 39.86
C SER A 380 -2.84 -12.60 39.29
N ARG A 381 -2.51 -11.32 39.07
CA ARG A 381 -3.45 -10.34 38.47
C ARG A 381 -3.65 -10.60 36.99
N PHE A 382 -2.56 -10.89 36.29
CA PHE A 382 -2.65 -11.24 34.88
C PHE A 382 -3.36 -12.59 34.69
N ALA A 383 -3.04 -13.59 35.53
CA ALA A 383 -3.76 -14.86 35.59
C ALA A 383 -5.28 -14.66 35.80
N THR A 384 -5.67 -13.76 36.70
CA THR A 384 -7.09 -13.45 36.95
C THR A 384 -7.79 -12.94 35.69
N THR A 385 -7.13 -12.07 34.91
CA THR A 385 -7.67 -11.58 33.64
C THR A 385 -7.88 -12.70 32.63
N LEU A 386 -6.94 -13.64 32.53
CA LEU A 386 -7.07 -14.79 31.64
C LEU A 386 -8.17 -15.77 32.09
N ARG A 387 -8.40 -15.92 33.39
CA ARG A 387 -9.55 -16.68 33.90
C ARG A 387 -10.88 -16.03 33.53
N GLU A 388 -10.96 -14.70 33.58
CA GLU A 388 -12.16 -13.96 33.16
C GLU A 388 -12.41 -14.05 31.64
N LEU A 389 -11.33 -14.02 30.85
CA LEU A 389 -11.37 -14.28 29.42
C LEU A 389 -11.89 -15.69 29.13
N ALA A 390 -11.37 -16.71 29.81
CA ALA A 390 -11.88 -18.08 29.66
C ALA A 390 -13.37 -18.21 30.01
N LYS A 391 -13.81 -17.59 31.12
CA LYS A 391 -15.24 -17.55 31.50
C LYS A 391 -16.11 -16.85 30.46
N SER A 392 -15.58 -15.84 29.77
CA SER A 392 -16.32 -15.17 28.70
C SER A 392 -16.53 -16.10 27.50
N TYR A 393 -15.51 -16.87 27.11
CA TYR A 393 -15.66 -17.91 26.09
C TYR A 393 -16.65 -19.01 26.50
N ASP A 394 -16.66 -19.44 27.76
CA ASP A 394 -17.68 -20.40 28.24
C ASP A 394 -19.10 -19.87 28.08
N ARG A 395 -19.32 -18.61 28.47
CA ARG A 395 -20.63 -17.96 28.32
C ARG A 395 -21.05 -17.83 26.87
N GLU A 396 -20.10 -17.58 25.97
CA GLU A 396 -20.35 -17.53 24.53
C GLU A 396 -20.73 -18.90 23.99
N ALA A 397 -20.01 -19.96 24.37
CA ALA A 397 -20.36 -21.34 24.03
C ALA A 397 -21.79 -21.69 24.46
N ASP A 398 -22.16 -21.35 25.71
CA ASP A 398 -23.48 -21.62 26.26
C ASP A 398 -24.58 -20.80 25.59
N ARG A 399 -24.27 -19.58 25.12
CA ARG A 399 -25.19 -18.75 24.34
C ARG A 399 -25.45 -19.38 22.97
N ILE A 400 -24.38 -19.78 22.27
CA ILE A 400 -24.46 -20.41 20.94
C ILE A 400 -25.34 -21.67 21.01
N VAL A 401 -25.05 -22.59 21.94
CA VAL A 401 -25.84 -23.83 22.08
C VAL A 401 -27.32 -23.53 22.29
N LYS A 402 -27.66 -22.56 23.16
CA LYS A 402 -29.06 -22.20 23.41
C LYS A 402 -29.77 -21.59 22.20
N GLU A 403 -29.06 -20.76 21.42
CA GLU A 403 -29.63 -20.12 20.23
C GLU A 403 -29.98 -21.18 19.17
N TYR A 404 -29.07 -22.12 18.91
CA TYR A 404 -29.30 -23.18 17.92
C TYR A 404 -30.29 -24.25 18.39
N ASP A 405 -30.28 -24.64 19.67
CA ASP A 405 -31.30 -25.54 20.23
C ASP A 405 -32.72 -24.95 20.09
N SER A 406 -32.86 -23.62 20.15
CA SER A 406 -34.15 -22.93 19.99
C SER A 406 -34.60 -22.74 18.55
N GLU A 407 -33.69 -22.80 17.58
CA GLU A 407 -34.00 -22.74 16.15
C GLU A 407 -34.42 -24.10 15.59
N ASP A 408 -33.88 -25.21 16.13
CA ASP A 408 -34.27 -26.57 15.76
C ASP A 408 -35.69 -26.97 16.28
N ASP A 409 -36.25 -26.20 17.21
CA ASP A 409 -37.58 -26.39 17.80
C ASP A 409 -38.72 -25.65 17.06
N ILE A 410 -38.44 -24.97 15.94
CA ILE A 410 -39.40 -24.21 15.09
C ILE A 410 -39.58 -24.91 13.73
#